data_AF-A0A137NR77-F1
#
_entry.id   AF-A0A137NR77-F1
#
_cell.length_a   1.000
_cell.length_b   1.000
_cell.length_c   1.000
_cell.angle_alpha   90.00
_cell.angle_beta   90.00
_cell.angle_gamma   90.00
#
_symmetry.space_group_name_H-M   'P 1'
#
loop_
_entity.id
_entity.type
_entity.pdbx_description
1 polymer ?
#
loop_
_entity_poly.entity_id
_entity_poly.type
_entity_poly.pdbx_seq_one_letter_code
_entity_poly.pdbx_strand_id
1 'polypeptide(L)'
;VSSNNEVVALHDWIHDASYNVWPIGVNDPEDGKRKVVTNQGTPETSPSGWHDQGNGQKFTTTTGNNVIAYDNSGKNPKWELAPRAEGGKDLKFDFPIDFTKEPSTYKNAAVSQLFYTANSLHDIYYAHGFNEVSGNFQQNNFGKGGKQGDAVLAAAQDGGGVNNAHFGTPPDGQQPRMQMYVWTTTTPNRDGDFDNSIITHEYTHGLSTRLTGGPANSNCLNGKESVGMGEGWGDAMANILRTRKEHTRNTDFNIGSYIYKGKTIRSYPYST
;
A
#
# COMPACT_ATOMS: atom_id res chain seq x y z
N VAL A 1 -37.67 22.76 28.19
CA VAL A 1 -37.64 21.35 27.76
C VAL A 1 -36.19 21.04 27.43
N SER A 2 -35.44 20.41 28.33
CA SER A 2 -34.05 20.00 28.09
C SER A 2 -34.08 18.70 27.30
N SER A 3 -33.54 18.70 26.08
CA SER A 3 -33.28 17.49 25.32
C SER A 3 -31.99 16.86 25.84
N ASN A 4 -32.12 15.78 26.61
CA ASN A 4 -31.01 14.89 26.91
C ASN A 4 -30.60 14.18 25.61
N ASN A 5 -29.42 14.50 25.08
CA ASN A 5 -28.77 13.72 24.03
C ASN A 5 -28.16 12.47 24.67
N GLU A 6 -28.99 11.49 24.97
CA GLU A 6 -28.53 10.20 25.49
C GLU A 6 -28.19 9.27 24.33
N VAL A 7 -26.91 8.95 24.18
CA VAL A 7 -26.45 7.88 23.27
C VAL A 7 -26.78 6.55 23.94
N VAL A 8 -27.77 5.83 23.41
CA VAL A 8 -28.33 4.63 24.06
C VAL A 8 -27.50 3.36 23.75
N ALA A 9 -26.69 3.36 22.70
CA ALA A 9 -25.54 2.47 22.50
C ALA A 9 -24.79 2.86 21.21
N LEU A 10 -23.45 2.96 21.28
CA LEU A 10 -22.58 2.82 20.12
C LEU A 10 -21.95 1.43 20.21
N HIS A 11 -22.49 0.48 19.47
CA HIS A 11 -21.88 -0.84 19.33
C HIS A 11 -20.89 -0.80 18.17
N ASP A 12 -19.72 -0.25 18.43
CA ASP A 12 -18.56 -0.46 17.56
C ASP A 12 -17.88 -1.77 17.98
N TRP A 13 -18.12 -2.82 17.20
CA TRP A 13 -17.47 -4.12 17.36
C TRP A 13 -16.26 -4.27 16.43
N ILE A 14 -15.76 -3.18 15.85
CA ILE A 14 -14.46 -3.19 15.20
C ILE A 14 -13.43 -3.13 16.32
N HIS A 15 -12.80 -4.27 16.59
CA HIS A 15 -11.56 -4.26 17.34
C HIS A 15 -10.55 -3.49 16.48
N ASP A 16 -10.34 -2.20 16.76
CA ASP A 16 -9.46 -1.36 15.96
C ASP A 16 -8.06 -1.98 15.95
N ALA A 17 -7.68 -2.52 14.79
CA ALA A 17 -6.32 -2.90 14.51
C ALA A 17 -5.42 -1.67 14.68
N SER A 18 -4.21 -1.89 15.16
CA SER A 18 -3.22 -0.83 15.32
C SER A 18 -1.96 -1.19 14.57
N TYR A 19 -1.41 -0.22 13.84
CA TYR A 19 -0.21 -0.39 13.04
C TYR A 19 0.83 0.64 13.48
N ASN A 20 2.01 0.19 13.90
CA ASN A 20 3.14 1.09 14.12
C ASN A 20 3.85 1.29 12.78
N VAL A 21 3.65 2.41 12.10
CA VAL A 21 4.03 2.61 10.68
C VAL A 21 4.45 4.04 10.40
N TRP A 22 5.07 4.29 9.24
CA TRP A 22 5.13 5.60 8.62
C TRP A 22 3.80 5.85 7.90
N PRO A 23 2.92 6.72 8.45
CA PRO A 23 1.60 6.95 7.88
C PRO A 23 1.68 7.67 6.54
N ILE A 24 0.59 7.65 5.76
CA ILE A 24 0.46 8.51 4.57
C ILE A 24 0.78 9.96 4.94
N GLY A 25 1.55 10.63 4.09
CA GLY A 25 2.14 11.94 4.37
C GLY A 25 3.57 11.89 4.91
N VAL A 26 4.01 10.77 5.48
CA VAL A 26 5.42 10.54 5.85
C VAL A 26 6.02 9.57 4.86
N ASN A 27 7.03 10.01 4.10
CA ASN A 27 7.52 9.24 2.97
C ASN A 27 8.31 8.01 3.41
N ASP A 28 9.22 8.19 4.37
CA ASP A 28 10.23 7.20 4.70
C ASP A 28 10.84 7.48 6.09
N PRO A 29 11.74 6.62 6.60
CA PRO A 29 12.40 6.79 7.90
C PRO A 29 13.23 8.06 8.07
N GLU A 30 13.68 8.69 6.99
CA GLU A 30 14.44 9.94 7.02
C GLU A 30 13.53 11.17 6.99
N ASP A 31 12.30 11.03 6.50
CA ASP A 31 11.28 12.08 6.45
C ASP A 31 10.51 12.24 7.78
N GLY A 32 10.39 11.18 8.58
CA GLY A 32 9.70 11.26 9.87
C GLY A 32 9.75 10.00 10.72
N LYS A 33 9.05 10.03 11.86
CA LYS A 33 8.97 8.91 12.80
C LYS A 33 7.73 8.06 12.55
N ARG A 34 7.84 6.76 12.86
CA ARG A 34 6.67 5.88 12.96
C ARG A 34 5.68 6.39 13.99
N LYS A 35 4.41 6.07 13.77
CA LYS A 35 3.30 6.31 14.68
C LYS A 35 2.42 5.07 14.74
N VAL A 36 1.86 4.82 15.92
CA VAL A 36 0.76 3.87 16.05
C VAL A 36 -0.50 4.52 15.49
N VAL A 37 -1.06 3.93 14.45
CA VAL A 37 -2.29 4.38 13.78
C VAL A 37 -3.36 3.32 13.97
N THR A 38 -4.56 3.74 14.34
CA THR A 38 -5.74 2.86 14.53
C THR A 38 -6.82 3.07 13.47
N ASN A 39 -6.82 4.24 12.83
CA ASN A 39 -7.78 4.58 11.77
C ASN A 39 -7.62 3.61 10.59
N GLN A 40 -8.70 2.94 10.23
CA GLN A 40 -8.80 2.02 9.10
C GLN A 40 -10.01 2.37 8.26
N GLY A 41 -9.80 2.66 6.98
CA GLY A 41 -10.84 2.93 6.00
C GLY A 41 -12.05 3.72 6.51
N THR A 42 -13.17 3.48 5.85
CA THR A 42 -14.49 4.01 6.20
C THR A 42 -15.54 2.95 5.87
N PRO A 43 -16.78 3.04 6.39
CA PRO A 43 -17.88 2.18 5.96
C PRO A 43 -18.11 2.19 4.44
N GLU A 44 -17.72 3.26 3.75
CA GLU A 44 -17.85 3.39 2.29
C GLU A 44 -16.73 2.66 1.53
N THR A 45 -15.48 2.86 1.93
CA THR A 45 -14.29 2.38 1.22
C THR A 45 -13.88 0.97 1.62
N SER A 46 -14.00 0.63 2.91
CA SER A 46 -13.64 -0.67 3.48
C SER A 46 -14.73 -1.11 4.47
N PRO A 47 -15.93 -1.52 4.00
CA PRO A 47 -17.11 -1.77 4.85
C PRO A 47 -16.91 -2.84 5.94
N SER A 48 -15.96 -3.75 5.74
CA SER A 48 -15.64 -4.83 6.69
C SER A 48 -14.31 -4.60 7.43
N GLY A 49 -13.74 -3.40 7.31
CA GLY A 49 -12.37 -3.11 7.75
C GLY A 49 -11.32 -3.79 6.87
N TRP A 50 -10.06 -3.72 7.28
CA TRP A 50 -8.94 -4.26 6.50
C TRP A 50 -8.64 -5.74 6.77
N HIS A 51 -9.28 -6.37 7.76
CA HIS A 51 -8.98 -7.73 8.22
C HIS A 51 -10.13 -8.73 8.00
N ASP A 52 -11.02 -8.42 7.07
CA ASP A 52 -12.11 -9.30 6.61
C ASP A 52 -12.16 -9.25 5.08
N GLN A 53 -12.43 -10.39 4.43
CA GLN A 53 -12.55 -10.49 2.96
C GLN A 53 -13.96 -10.16 2.43
N GLY A 54 -14.80 -9.51 3.24
CA GLY A 54 -16.15 -9.08 2.87
C GLY A 54 -17.19 -10.20 2.87
N ASN A 55 -16.81 -11.41 3.27
CA ASN A 55 -17.68 -12.58 3.40
C ASN A 55 -17.82 -13.04 4.87
N GLY A 56 -17.31 -12.26 5.83
CA GLY A 56 -17.28 -12.60 7.25
C GLY A 56 -16.07 -13.45 7.66
N GLN A 57 -15.19 -13.79 6.72
CA GLN A 57 -13.93 -14.45 7.02
C GLN A 57 -12.94 -13.42 7.57
N LYS A 58 -12.79 -13.41 8.88
CA LYS A 58 -11.87 -12.53 9.62
C LYS A 58 -10.48 -13.15 9.74
N PHE A 59 -9.47 -12.29 9.72
CA PHE A 59 -8.07 -12.68 9.83
C PHE A 59 -7.37 -11.89 10.94
N THR A 60 -6.47 -12.54 11.66
CA THR A 60 -5.55 -11.87 12.60
C THR A 60 -4.22 -11.47 11.96
N THR A 61 -4.05 -11.83 10.69
CA THR A 61 -2.86 -11.52 9.87
C THR A 61 -3.13 -10.39 8.88
N THR A 62 -2.09 -9.94 8.18
CA THR A 62 -2.14 -8.97 7.06
C THR A 62 -2.87 -9.50 5.81
N THR A 63 -4.14 -9.89 5.97
CA THR A 63 -5.05 -10.40 4.94
C THR A 63 -6.41 -9.75 5.10
N GLY A 64 -6.97 -9.24 4.01
CA GLY A 64 -8.34 -8.77 3.96
C GLY A 64 -8.85 -8.59 2.55
N ASN A 65 -9.91 -7.79 2.42
CA ASN A 65 -10.62 -7.57 1.16
C ASN A 65 -9.75 -6.89 0.11
N ASN A 66 -8.98 -5.87 0.48
CA ASN A 66 -8.29 -5.02 -0.50
C ASN A 66 -6.88 -5.55 -0.81
N VAL A 67 -6.21 -6.08 0.21
CA VAL A 67 -4.79 -6.44 0.17
C VAL A 67 -4.54 -7.75 0.91
N ILE A 68 -3.62 -8.55 0.39
CA ILE A 68 -3.00 -9.67 1.08
C ILE A 68 -1.48 -9.42 1.05
N ALA A 69 -0.92 -9.02 2.19
CA ALA A 69 0.51 -8.73 2.30
C ALA A 69 1.26 -9.87 2.99
N TYR A 70 2.43 -10.23 2.45
CA TYR A 70 3.20 -11.40 2.89
C TYR A 70 4.70 -11.22 2.69
N ASP A 71 5.49 -11.94 3.49
CA ASP A 71 6.94 -12.08 3.32
C ASP A 71 7.24 -12.96 2.11
N ASN A 72 7.94 -12.41 1.11
CA ASN A 72 8.42 -13.18 -0.03
C ASN A 72 9.95 -13.19 -0.20
N SER A 73 10.70 -12.91 0.87
CA SER A 73 12.16 -12.99 0.88
C SER A 73 12.69 -14.39 0.55
N GLY A 74 11.92 -15.43 0.88
CA GLY A 74 12.22 -16.82 0.53
C GLY A 74 11.93 -17.23 -0.92
N LYS A 75 11.39 -16.32 -1.75
CA LYS A 75 10.90 -16.61 -3.12
C LYS A 75 9.89 -17.76 -3.14
N ASN A 76 8.88 -17.68 -2.27
CA ASN A 76 7.87 -18.72 -2.18
C ASN A 76 7.13 -18.85 -3.52
N PRO A 77 7.12 -20.04 -4.16
CA PRO A 77 6.49 -20.22 -5.47
C PRO A 77 4.95 -20.16 -5.41
N LYS A 78 4.38 -20.24 -4.20
CA LYS A 78 2.95 -20.13 -3.92
C LYS A 78 2.76 -19.09 -2.82
N TRP A 79 2.14 -17.96 -3.17
CA TRP A 79 1.92 -16.85 -2.23
C TRP A 79 0.98 -17.24 -1.09
N GLU A 80 0.09 -18.22 -1.32
CA GLU A 80 -0.89 -18.69 -0.35
C GLU A 80 -0.20 -19.24 0.90
N LEU A 81 0.97 -19.87 0.71
CA LEU A 81 1.80 -20.46 1.76
C LEU A 81 2.82 -19.48 2.35
N ALA A 82 2.92 -18.27 1.79
CA ALA A 82 3.90 -17.31 2.26
C ALA A 82 3.54 -16.76 3.65
N PRO A 83 4.53 -16.53 4.54
CA PRO A 83 4.28 -16.00 5.87
C PRO A 83 3.64 -14.61 5.81
N ARG A 84 2.73 -14.33 6.73
CA ARG A 84 2.07 -13.03 6.90
C ARG A 84 2.44 -12.47 8.27
N ALA A 85 2.39 -11.15 8.44
CA ALA A 85 2.52 -10.59 9.77
C ALA A 85 1.26 -10.89 10.58
N GLU A 86 1.42 -11.30 11.84
CA GLU A 86 0.36 -11.75 12.74
C GLU A 86 0.20 -10.73 13.88
N GLY A 87 -0.96 -10.09 13.96
CA GLY A 87 -1.28 -9.07 14.98
C GLY A 87 -1.91 -9.67 16.25
N GLY A 88 -2.17 -10.98 16.25
CA GLY A 88 -2.87 -11.68 17.32
C GLY A 88 -4.35 -11.31 17.40
N LYS A 89 -5.01 -11.80 18.44
CA LYS A 89 -6.44 -11.56 18.69
C LYS A 89 -6.82 -10.06 18.76
N ASP A 90 -5.85 -9.23 19.15
CA ASP A 90 -6.04 -7.80 19.37
C ASP A 90 -5.63 -6.96 18.15
N LEU A 91 -5.21 -7.60 17.04
CA LEU A 91 -4.78 -6.95 15.80
C LEU A 91 -3.72 -5.86 16.02
N LYS A 92 -2.73 -6.14 16.88
CA LYS A 92 -1.64 -5.21 17.19
C LYS A 92 -0.39 -5.50 16.37
N PHE A 93 -0.23 -4.74 15.29
CA PHE A 93 0.93 -4.80 14.39
C PHE A 93 2.00 -3.78 14.82
N ASP A 94 2.60 -4.03 15.99
CA ASP A 94 3.65 -3.21 16.58
C ASP A 94 4.97 -3.98 16.63
N PHE A 95 5.63 -4.07 15.47
CA PHE A 95 6.88 -4.82 15.35
C PHE A 95 8.11 -3.92 15.52
N PRO A 96 9.15 -4.38 16.24
CA PRO A 96 10.38 -3.63 16.39
C PRO A 96 11.17 -3.56 15.07
N ILE A 97 11.98 -2.52 14.92
CA ILE A 97 12.91 -2.34 13.81
C ILE A 97 14.24 -1.87 14.37
N ASP A 98 15.33 -2.50 13.92
CA ASP A 98 16.70 -2.04 14.17
C ASP A 98 17.37 -1.79 12.81
N PHE A 99 17.42 -0.52 12.38
CA PHE A 99 18.03 -0.12 11.11
C PHE A 99 19.55 -0.27 11.08
N THR A 100 20.20 -0.67 12.19
CA THR A 100 21.61 -1.08 12.18
C THR A 100 21.78 -2.54 11.71
N LYS A 101 20.69 -3.27 11.51
CA LYS A 101 20.65 -4.65 11.03
C LYS A 101 20.11 -4.73 9.60
N GLU A 102 20.33 -5.88 8.97
CA GLU A 102 19.82 -6.18 7.63
C GLU A 102 18.28 -6.34 7.62
N PRO A 103 17.63 -6.05 6.47
CA PRO A 103 16.18 -6.17 6.28
C PRO A 103 15.55 -7.49 6.73
N SER A 104 16.30 -8.58 6.61
CA SER A 104 15.87 -9.90 7.03
C SER A 104 15.49 -10.01 8.52
N THR A 105 15.89 -9.03 9.35
CA THR A 105 15.61 -9.02 10.79
C THR A 105 14.29 -8.36 11.18
N TYR A 106 13.64 -7.62 10.28
CA TYR A 106 12.42 -6.85 10.57
C TYR A 106 11.28 -7.07 9.55
N LYS A 107 11.19 -8.28 8.99
CA LYS A 107 10.20 -8.64 7.95
C LYS A 107 8.75 -8.38 8.36
N ASN A 108 8.36 -8.67 9.60
CA ASN A 108 6.98 -8.43 10.05
C ASN A 108 6.64 -6.93 10.03
N ALA A 109 7.60 -6.06 10.34
CA ALA A 109 7.41 -4.62 10.25
C ALA A 109 7.26 -4.16 8.80
N ALA A 110 8.05 -4.72 7.88
CA ALA A 110 7.96 -4.46 6.44
C ALA A 110 6.61 -4.89 5.86
N VAL A 111 6.18 -6.14 6.14
CA VAL A 111 4.87 -6.66 5.73
C VAL A 111 3.73 -5.82 6.29
N SER A 112 3.82 -5.39 7.56
CA SER A 112 2.81 -4.52 8.17
C SER A 112 2.77 -3.12 7.55
N GLN A 113 3.93 -2.54 7.22
CA GLN A 113 3.99 -1.24 6.55
C GLN A 113 3.37 -1.32 5.16
N LEU A 114 3.75 -2.33 4.37
CA LEU A 114 3.21 -2.55 3.04
C LEU A 114 1.69 -2.74 3.06
N PHE A 115 1.19 -3.55 3.99
CA PHE A 115 -0.24 -3.76 4.20
C PHE A 115 -0.99 -2.47 4.51
N TYR A 116 -0.48 -1.69 5.47
CA TYR A 116 -1.07 -0.41 5.85
C TYR A 116 -1.09 0.58 4.69
N THR A 117 0.03 0.77 3.99
CA THR A 117 0.13 1.74 2.91
C THR A 117 -0.76 1.35 1.74
N ALA A 118 -0.76 0.07 1.33
CA ALA A 118 -1.58 -0.41 0.23
C ALA A 118 -3.10 -0.33 0.52
N ASN A 119 -3.54 -0.64 1.76
CA ASN A 119 -4.94 -0.42 2.13
C ASN A 119 -5.31 1.07 2.20
N SER A 120 -4.42 1.91 2.70
CA SER A 120 -4.64 3.36 2.71
C SER A 120 -4.79 3.91 1.28
N LEU A 121 -3.96 3.44 0.34
CA LEU A 121 -4.05 3.81 -1.07
C LEU A 121 -5.35 3.32 -1.71
N HIS A 122 -5.78 2.09 -1.41
CA HIS A 122 -7.09 1.59 -1.81
C HIS A 122 -8.20 2.57 -1.38
N ASP A 123 -8.26 2.91 -0.08
CA ASP A 123 -9.32 3.76 0.46
C ASP A 123 -9.27 5.18 -0.11
N ILE A 124 -8.07 5.76 -0.24
CA ILE A 124 -7.89 7.08 -0.85
C ILE A 124 -8.36 7.06 -2.31
N TYR A 125 -7.96 6.07 -3.11
CA TYR A 125 -8.33 6.00 -4.52
C TYR A 125 -9.82 5.69 -4.69
N TYR A 126 -10.40 4.86 -3.82
CA TYR A 126 -11.84 4.61 -3.77
C TYR A 126 -12.62 5.91 -3.56
N ALA A 127 -12.22 6.73 -2.58
CA ALA A 127 -12.84 8.03 -2.32
C ALA A 127 -12.74 9.00 -3.51
N HIS A 128 -11.77 8.79 -4.42
CA HIS A 128 -11.60 9.56 -5.65
C HIS A 128 -12.21 8.87 -6.90
N GLY A 129 -13.01 7.81 -6.71
CA GLY A 129 -13.79 7.18 -7.77
C GLY A 129 -13.17 5.91 -8.36
N PHE A 130 -12.02 5.44 -7.86
CA PHE A 130 -11.51 4.11 -8.19
C PHE A 130 -12.22 3.03 -7.36
N ASN A 131 -13.48 2.81 -7.71
CA ASN A 131 -14.39 1.86 -7.08
C ASN A 131 -14.52 0.55 -7.89
N GLU A 132 -15.42 -0.33 -7.47
CA GLU A 132 -15.61 -1.67 -8.03
C GLU A 132 -15.89 -1.63 -9.55
N VAL A 133 -16.79 -0.77 -10.02
CA VAL A 133 -17.14 -0.66 -11.45
C VAL A 133 -15.97 -0.14 -12.29
N SER A 134 -15.10 0.68 -11.69
CA SER A 134 -13.89 1.17 -12.35
C SER A 134 -12.74 0.14 -12.37
N GLY A 135 -12.95 -1.04 -11.79
CA GLY A 135 -11.98 -2.12 -11.69
C GLY A 135 -10.92 -1.87 -10.64
N ASN A 136 -11.32 -1.50 -9.43
CA ASN A 136 -10.43 -1.48 -8.28
C ASN A 136 -10.06 -2.90 -7.82
N PHE A 137 -9.30 -3.00 -6.73
CA PHE A 137 -8.71 -4.26 -6.29
C PHE A 137 -9.39 -4.76 -5.01
N GLN A 138 -10.33 -5.69 -5.15
CA GLN A 138 -11.13 -6.20 -4.03
C GLN A 138 -11.42 -7.70 -4.17
N GLN A 139 -11.29 -8.44 -3.07
CA GLN A 139 -11.70 -9.84 -3.01
C GLN A 139 -13.21 -9.99 -3.19
N ASN A 140 -13.98 -9.07 -2.61
CA ASN A 140 -15.42 -8.99 -2.66
C ASN A 140 -15.86 -7.55 -2.98
N ASN A 141 -16.76 -7.42 -3.96
CA ASN A 141 -17.28 -6.14 -4.44
C ASN A 141 -18.61 -5.76 -3.80
N PHE A 142 -19.13 -6.55 -2.86
CA PHE A 142 -20.38 -6.31 -2.14
C PHE A 142 -21.60 -6.11 -3.08
N GLY A 143 -21.56 -6.72 -4.26
CA GLY A 143 -22.60 -6.56 -5.29
C GLY A 143 -22.61 -5.18 -5.97
N LYS A 144 -21.59 -4.34 -5.79
CA LYS A 144 -21.49 -2.99 -6.36
C LYS A 144 -21.06 -2.96 -7.84
N GLY A 145 -20.77 -4.11 -8.45
CA GLY A 145 -20.34 -4.23 -9.85
C GLY A 145 -18.85 -4.59 -9.98
N GLY A 146 -18.29 -4.41 -11.18
CA GLY A 146 -16.91 -4.85 -11.48
C GLY A 146 -16.71 -6.36 -11.43
N LYS A 147 -15.45 -6.80 -11.49
CA LYS A 147 -15.08 -8.20 -11.26
C LYS A 147 -14.25 -8.34 -9.98
N GLN A 148 -14.85 -8.98 -8.99
CA GLN A 148 -14.19 -9.25 -7.71
C GLN A 148 -13.15 -10.38 -7.80
N GLY A 149 -12.48 -10.63 -6.68
CA GLY A 149 -11.51 -11.71 -6.52
C GLY A 149 -10.10 -11.30 -6.87
N ASP A 150 -9.83 -9.99 -6.84
CA ASP A 150 -8.60 -9.39 -7.33
C ASP A 150 -7.93 -8.46 -6.32
N ALA A 151 -8.02 -8.81 -5.03
CA ALA A 151 -7.23 -8.18 -3.97
C ALA A 151 -5.73 -8.16 -4.34
N VAL A 152 -5.04 -7.08 -3.97
CA VAL A 152 -3.61 -6.90 -4.26
C VAL A 152 -2.78 -7.93 -3.49
N LEU A 153 -1.98 -8.71 -4.22
CA LEU A 153 -0.93 -9.54 -3.63
C LEU A 153 0.31 -8.68 -3.40
N ALA A 154 0.58 -8.32 -2.14
CA ALA A 154 1.65 -7.40 -1.77
C ALA A 154 2.83 -8.17 -1.14
N ALA A 155 3.85 -8.42 -1.95
CA ALA A 155 5.02 -9.21 -1.58
C ALA A 155 6.13 -8.32 -1.02
N ALA A 156 6.30 -8.33 0.29
CA ALA A 156 7.35 -7.60 0.99
C ALA A 156 8.69 -8.34 0.88
N GLN A 157 9.78 -7.57 0.81
CA GLN A 157 11.16 -8.04 0.67
C GLN A 157 11.33 -9.16 -0.36
N ASP A 158 10.60 -9.08 -1.48
CA ASP A 158 10.51 -10.16 -2.46
C ASP A 158 11.90 -10.54 -2.98
N GLY A 159 12.29 -11.80 -2.77
CA GLY A 159 13.63 -12.27 -3.14
C GLY A 159 13.84 -12.39 -4.65
N GLY A 160 12.81 -12.16 -5.47
CA GLY A 160 12.88 -12.19 -6.93
C GLY A 160 13.76 -11.10 -7.55
N GLY A 161 14.06 -10.04 -6.81
CA GLY A 161 14.89 -8.93 -7.27
C GLY A 161 15.54 -8.13 -6.14
N VAL A 162 16.31 -7.12 -6.53
CA VAL A 162 16.88 -6.09 -5.66
C VAL A 162 16.91 -4.76 -6.42
N ASN A 163 16.99 -3.64 -5.69
CA ASN A 163 17.14 -2.29 -6.25
C ASN A 163 16.03 -1.90 -7.26
N ASN A 164 14.81 -2.34 -7.01
CA ASN A 164 13.65 -2.00 -7.84
C ASN A 164 12.35 -2.23 -7.03
N ALA A 165 11.21 -2.04 -7.68
CA ALA A 165 9.94 -2.63 -7.30
C ALA A 165 9.15 -2.96 -8.58
N HIS A 166 8.00 -3.63 -8.46
CA HIS A 166 7.17 -3.94 -9.62
C HIS A 166 5.71 -4.14 -9.24
N PHE A 167 4.79 -3.63 -10.07
CA PHE A 167 3.36 -3.93 -9.97
C PHE A 167 2.82 -4.54 -11.28
N GLY A 168 2.53 -5.83 -11.24
CA GLY A 168 1.88 -6.53 -12.35
C GLY A 168 0.35 -6.34 -12.29
N THR A 169 -0.21 -5.69 -13.31
CA THR A 169 -1.65 -5.36 -13.35
C THR A 169 -2.41 -6.15 -14.43
N PRO A 170 -2.93 -7.35 -14.12
CA PRO A 170 -3.82 -8.03 -15.04
C PRO A 170 -5.20 -7.32 -15.11
N PRO A 171 -6.03 -7.67 -16.12
CA PRO A 171 -7.39 -7.16 -16.22
C PRO A 171 -8.22 -7.45 -14.97
N ASP A 172 -9.29 -6.68 -14.79
CA ASP A 172 -10.26 -6.79 -13.69
C ASP A 172 -10.73 -8.22 -13.42
N GLY A 173 -10.80 -8.59 -12.13
CA GLY A 173 -11.09 -9.94 -11.65
C GLY A 173 -9.89 -10.89 -11.61
N GLN A 174 -8.68 -10.40 -11.87
CA GLN A 174 -7.43 -11.13 -11.64
C GLN A 174 -6.56 -10.35 -10.66
N GLN A 175 -6.01 -11.06 -9.67
CA GLN A 175 -5.21 -10.44 -8.62
C GLN A 175 -3.95 -9.79 -9.21
N PRO A 176 -3.76 -8.48 -9.01
CA PRO A 176 -2.47 -7.85 -9.31
C PRO A 176 -1.45 -8.24 -8.25
N ARG A 177 -0.18 -8.05 -8.59
CA ARG A 177 0.93 -8.39 -7.69
C ARG A 177 1.93 -7.24 -7.60
N MET A 178 2.03 -6.67 -6.40
CA MET A 178 3.07 -5.73 -6.01
C MET A 178 4.24 -6.51 -5.42
N GLN A 179 5.45 -6.23 -5.91
CA GLN A 179 6.69 -6.81 -5.42
C GLN A 179 7.61 -5.69 -4.97
N MET A 180 7.85 -5.61 -3.67
CA MET A 180 8.78 -4.66 -3.08
C MET A 180 10.11 -5.36 -2.84
N TYR A 181 11.22 -4.73 -3.21
CA TYR A 181 12.54 -5.33 -3.06
C TYR A 181 13.41 -4.62 -2.03
N VAL A 182 14.38 -5.35 -1.54
CA VAL A 182 15.51 -4.80 -0.77
C VAL A 182 16.46 -4.06 -1.72
N TRP A 183 17.00 -2.94 -1.24
CA TRP A 183 17.94 -2.08 -1.96
C TRP A 183 19.34 -2.19 -1.35
N THR A 184 20.31 -2.55 -2.20
CA THR A 184 21.69 -2.82 -1.82
C THR A 184 22.63 -1.64 -2.05
N THR A 185 22.07 -0.44 -2.12
CA THR A 185 22.86 0.77 -2.35
C THR A 185 23.59 1.19 -1.07
N THR A 186 23.03 0.96 0.11
CA THR A 186 23.59 1.33 1.43
C THR A 186 24.14 0.13 2.21
N THR A 187 24.77 0.40 3.36
CA THR A 187 25.17 -0.63 4.33
C THR A 187 24.73 -0.21 5.74
N PRO A 188 23.87 -0.98 6.44
CA PRO A 188 23.14 -2.15 5.93
C PRO A 188 22.22 -1.80 4.74
N ASN A 189 21.73 -2.83 4.05
CA ASN A 189 20.77 -2.65 2.96
C ASN A 189 19.51 -1.93 3.47
N ARG A 190 18.83 -1.18 2.60
CA ARG A 190 17.55 -0.52 2.91
C ARG A 190 16.40 -1.30 2.33
N ASP A 191 15.28 -1.29 3.04
CA ASP A 191 14.07 -2.00 2.64
C ASP A 191 13.11 -1.05 1.92
N GLY A 192 12.74 -1.40 0.68
CA GLY A 192 11.80 -0.61 -0.12
C GLY A 192 10.40 -0.56 0.47
N ASP A 193 10.04 -1.53 1.32
CA ASP A 193 8.77 -1.58 2.04
C ASP A 193 8.58 -0.43 3.05
N PHE A 194 9.61 0.38 3.33
CA PHE A 194 9.50 1.58 4.16
C PHE A 194 9.56 2.89 3.38
N ASP A 195 9.62 2.87 2.05
CA ASP A 195 9.54 4.06 1.20
C ASP A 195 8.15 4.15 0.58
N ASN A 196 7.27 4.94 1.20
CA ASN A 196 5.90 5.16 0.74
C ASN A 196 5.85 5.76 -0.66
N SER A 197 6.89 6.47 -1.14
CA SER A 197 6.91 6.94 -2.53
C SER A 197 6.96 5.77 -3.51
N ILE A 198 7.74 4.73 -3.21
CA ILE A 198 7.87 3.55 -4.07
C ILE A 198 6.57 2.73 -4.00
N ILE A 199 6.02 2.47 -2.81
CA ILE A 199 4.74 1.73 -2.68
C ILE A 199 3.61 2.45 -3.43
N THR A 200 3.53 3.78 -3.28
CA THR A 200 2.51 4.59 -3.97
C THR A 200 2.71 4.58 -5.48
N HIS A 201 3.96 4.69 -5.94
CA HIS A 201 4.30 4.60 -7.36
C HIS A 201 3.81 3.27 -7.95
N GLU A 202 4.17 2.16 -7.33
CA GLU A 202 3.77 0.82 -7.78
C GLU A 202 2.26 0.62 -7.77
N TYR A 203 1.56 1.01 -6.69
CA TYR A 203 0.10 0.89 -6.65
C TYR A 203 -0.56 1.72 -7.76
N THR A 204 0.05 2.86 -8.10
CA THR A 204 -0.46 3.76 -9.14
C THR A 204 -0.31 3.17 -10.54
N HIS A 205 0.65 2.28 -10.80
CA HIS A 205 0.63 1.48 -12.03
C HIS A 205 -0.64 0.64 -12.14
N GLY A 206 -1.10 0.06 -11.01
CA GLY A 206 -2.38 -0.61 -10.91
C GLY A 206 -3.55 0.29 -11.30
N LEU A 207 -3.63 1.45 -10.65
CA LEU A 207 -4.65 2.47 -10.91
C LEU A 207 -4.68 2.90 -12.38
N SER A 208 -3.54 3.34 -12.92
CA SER A 208 -3.45 3.88 -14.28
C SER A 208 -3.74 2.81 -15.32
N THR A 209 -3.30 1.57 -15.09
CA THR A 209 -3.53 0.46 -16.02
C THR A 209 -4.98 0.01 -16.04
N ARG A 210 -5.65 -0.07 -14.88
CA ARG A 210 -7.08 -0.44 -14.81
C ARG A 210 -7.98 0.63 -15.42
N LEU A 211 -7.66 1.91 -15.22
CA LEU A 211 -8.48 3.01 -15.74
C LEU A 211 -8.27 3.25 -17.25
N THR A 212 -7.03 3.17 -17.74
CA THR A 212 -6.73 3.50 -19.14
C THR A 212 -7.30 2.44 -20.08
N GLY A 213 -8.25 2.83 -20.94
CA GLY A 213 -8.90 1.89 -21.87
C GLY A 213 -9.91 0.94 -21.22
N GLY A 214 -10.18 1.13 -19.92
CA GLY A 214 -11.20 0.42 -19.16
C GLY A 214 -10.70 -0.87 -18.48
N PRO A 215 -11.40 -1.31 -17.42
CA PRO A 215 -10.91 -2.32 -16.48
C PRO A 215 -10.65 -3.71 -17.10
N ALA A 216 -11.29 -4.01 -18.23
CA ALA A 216 -11.09 -5.26 -18.95
C ALA A 216 -9.82 -5.31 -19.82
N ASN A 217 -9.08 -4.19 -19.98
CA ASN A 217 -7.97 -4.10 -20.93
C ASN A 217 -6.70 -3.48 -20.31
N SER A 218 -5.78 -4.33 -19.85
CA SER A 218 -4.48 -3.89 -19.32
C SER A 218 -3.42 -3.54 -20.39
N ASN A 219 -3.77 -3.54 -21.68
CA ASN A 219 -2.79 -3.31 -22.76
C ASN A 219 -2.67 -1.85 -23.22
N CYS A 220 -3.30 -0.93 -22.50
CA CYS A 220 -3.45 0.46 -22.95
C CYS A 220 -2.29 1.40 -22.57
N LEU A 221 -1.31 0.91 -21.81
CA LEU A 221 -0.09 1.66 -21.44
C LEU A 221 1.19 0.97 -21.91
N ASN A 222 1.17 0.28 -23.05
CA ASN A 222 2.32 -0.50 -23.56
C ASN A 222 3.19 0.24 -24.60
N GLY A 223 2.72 1.36 -25.15
CA GLY A 223 3.51 2.21 -26.06
C GLY A 223 4.58 2.99 -25.30
N LYS A 224 5.70 3.34 -25.96
CA LYS A 224 6.83 4.02 -25.31
C LYS A 224 6.42 5.27 -24.52
N GLU A 225 5.65 6.16 -25.13
CA GLU A 225 5.17 7.38 -24.49
C GLU A 225 4.15 7.08 -23.39
N SER A 226 3.21 6.16 -23.63
CA SER A 226 2.21 5.77 -22.63
C SER A 226 2.81 5.07 -21.40
N VAL A 227 3.86 4.27 -21.57
CA VAL A 227 4.63 3.71 -20.44
C VAL A 227 5.27 4.85 -19.65
N GLY A 228 5.90 5.80 -20.34
CA GLY A 228 6.51 6.98 -19.71
C GLY A 228 5.50 7.81 -18.92
N MET A 229 4.27 7.97 -19.42
CA MET A 229 3.20 8.60 -18.65
C MET A 229 2.80 7.77 -17.43
N GLY A 230 2.74 6.42 -17.56
CA GLY A 230 2.55 5.48 -16.45
C GLY A 230 3.53 5.72 -15.29
N GLU A 231 4.82 5.78 -15.61
CA GLU A 231 5.88 6.13 -14.64
C GLU A 231 5.67 7.53 -14.03
N GLY A 232 5.32 8.51 -14.87
CA GLY A 232 5.09 9.89 -14.44
C GLY A 232 3.90 10.04 -13.48
N TRP A 233 2.79 9.33 -13.72
CA TRP A 233 1.63 9.33 -12.82
C TRP A 233 1.96 8.69 -11.48
N GLY A 234 2.74 7.59 -11.47
CA GLY A 234 3.20 6.96 -10.24
C GLY A 234 3.97 7.93 -9.34
N ASP A 235 4.94 8.64 -9.91
CA ASP A 235 5.70 9.66 -9.19
C ASP A 235 4.84 10.86 -8.76
N ALA A 236 3.92 11.30 -9.62
CA ALA A 236 3.01 12.39 -9.30
C ALA A 236 2.13 12.04 -8.09
N MET A 237 1.52 10.85 -8.06
CA MET A 237 0.70 10.41 -6.94
C MET A 237 1.51 10.25 -5.65
N ALA A 238 2.72 9.70 -5.74
CA ALA A 238 3.64 9.63 -4.60
C ALA A 238 3.92 11.03 -4.00
N ASN A 239 4.20 12.02 -4.85
CA ASN A 239 4.46 13.39 -4.41
C ASN A 239 3.21 14.08 -3.85
N ILE A 240 2.04 13.89 -4.48
CA ILE A 240 0.76 14.44 -4.00
C ILE A 240 0.46 13.90 -2.60
N LEU A 241 0.54 12.59 -2.39
CA LEU A 241 0.15 11.96 -1.12
C LEU A 241 1.15 12.18 0.02
N ARG A 242 2.41 12.52 -0.28
CA ARG A 242 3.39 12.94 0.74
C ARG A 242 3.41 14.45 1.00
N THR A 243 2.62 15.24 0.27
CA THR A 243 2.61 16.69 0.46
C THR A 243 1.94 17.06 1.78
N ARG A 244 2.63 17.87 2.59
CA ARG A 244 2.18 18.33 3.92
C ARG A 244 2.16 19.86 3.97
N LYS A 245 1.55 20.41 5.02
CA LYS A 245 1.32 21.86 5.18
C LYS A 245 2.59 22.73 5.14
N GLU A 246 3.74 22.15 5.48
CA GLU A 246 5.04 22.82 5.47
C GLU A 246 5.68 22.86 4.08
N HIS A 247 5.22 22.05 3.13
CA HIS A 247 5.71 22.08 1.76
C HIS A 247 5.09 23.27 1.01
N THR A 248 5.89 23.88 0.14
CA THR A 248 5.50 25.06 -0.65
C THR A 248 5.78 24.81 -2.13
N ARG A 249 5.45 25.79 -2.98
CA ARG A 249 5.84 25.78 -4.41
C ARG A 249 7.34 25.50 -4.61
N ASN A 250 8.19 25.99 -3.71
CA ASN A 250 9.65 25.87 -3.83
C ASN A 250 10.20 24.60 -3.18
N THR A 251 9.34 23.67 -2.77
CA THR A 251 9.76 22.39 -2.20
C THR A 251 10.01 21.39 -3.31
N ASP A 252 11.25 20.93 -3.41
CA ASP A 252 11.64 19.87 -4.34
C ASP A 252 11.31 18.49 -3.74
N PHE A 253 10.83 17.58 -4.59
CA PHE A 253 10.57 16.19 -4.19
C PHE A 253 11.47 15.21 -4.91
N ASN A 254 12.17 14.40 -4.12
CA ASN A 254 12.94 13.25 -4.60
C ASN A 254 12.09 11.98 -4.50
N ILE A 255 12.16 11.12 -5.52
CA ILE A 255 11.66 9.75 -5.46
C ILE A 255 12.79 8.81 -5.04
N GLY A 256 12.51 7.93 -4.07
CA GLY A 256 13.44 6.89 -3.61
C GLY A 256 14.65 7.42 -2.84
N SER A 257 14.60 8.61 -2.24
CA SER A 257 15.76 9.19 -1.55
C SER A 257 16.29 8.31 -0.43
N TYR A 258 15.38 7.71 0.34
CA TYR A 258 15.74 6.77 1.39
C TYR A 258 16.49 5.57 0.80
N ILE A 259 15.94 4.88 -0.19
CA ILE A 259 16.61 3.70 -0.74
C ILE A 259 17.85 4.01 -1.64
N TYR A 260 18.13 5.28 -1.91
CA TYR A 260 19.17 5.72 -2.85
C TYR A 260 20.11 6.80 -2.31
N LYS A 261 20.57 6.66 -1.06
CA LYS A 261 21.62 7.51 -0.44
C LYS A 261 21.29 9.02 -0.43
N GLY A 262 20.03 9.37 -0.21
CA GLY A 262 19.56 10.76 -0.22
C GLY A 262 19.47 11.39 -1.60
N LYS A 263 19.75 10.64 -2.67
CA LYS A 263 19.59 11.10 -4.07
C LYS A 263 18.28 10.58 -4.63
N THR A 264 17.71 11.26 -5.62
CA THR A 264 16.60 10.69 -6.37
C THR A 264 17.08 9.62 -7.35
N ILE A 265 16.25 8.60 -7.59
CA ILE A 265 16.44 7.63 -8.67
C ILE A 265 16.10 8.19 -10.06
N ARG A 266 15.44 9.36 -10.12
CA ARG A 266 15.12 10.06 -11.36
C ARG A 266 16.27 10.97 -11.81
N SER A 267 16.19 11.51 -13.02
CA SER A 267 17.25 12.40 -13.54
C SER A 267 17.35 13.72 -12.77
N TYR A 268 16.22 14.24 -12.29
CA TYR A 268 16.11 15.48 -11.53
C TYR A 268 15.05 15.33 -10.43
N PRO A 269 15.15 16.09 -9.32
CA PRO A 269 14.02 16.28 -8.41
C PRO A 269 12.82 16.90 -9.13
N TYR A 270 11.61 16.60 -8.67
CA TYR A 270 10.42 17.32 -9.10
C TYR A 270 10.44 18.72 -8.47
N SER A 271 10.45 19.77 -9.29
CA SER A 271 10.63 21.18 -8.91
C SER A 271 9.83 22.10 -9.85
N THR A 272 9.55 23.34 -9.45
CA THR A 272 8.72 24.32 -10.22
C THR A 272 9.49 25.43 -10.88
#